data_AF-A0A971Q5N6-F1
#
_entry.id   AF-A0A971Q5N6-F1
#
_cell.length_a   1.000
_cell.length_b   1.000
_cell.length_c   1.000
_cell.angle_alpha   90.00
_cell.angle_beta   90.00
_cell.angle_gamma   90.00
#
_symmetry.space_group_name_H-M   'P 1'
#
loop_
_entity.id
_entity.type
_entity.pdbx_description
1 polymer ?
#
loop_
_entity_poly.entity_id
_entity_poly.type
_entity_poly.pdbx_seq_one_letter_code
_entity_poly.pdbx_strand_id
1 'polypeptide(L)'
;MAKDRQDDNLDVELGHGDRIGGKYLKHSGVGFEFAGAVAFFTVIGYFLGRHWGNVAVGVLVGALVGIAVGMYLIVKAALIMNREEGESRRK
;
A
#
# COMPACT_ATOMS: atom_id res chain seq x y z
N MET A 1 4.63 -51.19 17.81
CA MET A 1 3.71 -50.16 18.33
C MET A 1 4.48 -48.89 18.71
N ALA A 2 5.32 -48.36 17.80
CA ALA A 2 6.21 -47.23 18.06
C ALA A 2 6.48 -46.38 16.79
N LYS A 3 5.64 -46.53 15.75
CA LYS A 3 5.84 -45.91 14.43
C LYS A 3 4.83 -44.79 14.11
N ASP A 4 3.94 -44.50 15.06
CA ASP A 4 2.74 -43.65 14.90
C ASP A 4 2.86 -42.30 15.65
N ARG A 5 4.07 -41.93 16.09
CA ARG A 5 4.36 -40.68 16.83
C ARG A 5 5.39 -39.79 16.12
N GLN A 6 5.98 -40.28 15.04
CA GLN A 6 7.07 -39.58 14.35
C GLN A 6 6.55 -38.70 13.21
N ASP A 7 5.31 -38.96 12.82
CA ASP A 7 4.49 -38.36 11.80
C ASP A 7 4.03 -36.98 12.27
N ASP A 8 3.47 -36.90 13.48
CA ASP A 8 2.88 -35.68 14.10
C ASP A 8 3.87 -34.52 14.34
N ASN A 9 5.17 -34.78 14.22
CA ASN A 9 6.21 -33.76 14.40
C ASN A 9 6.69 -33.19 13.06
N LEU A 10 6.29 -33.76 11.92
CA LEU A 10 6.75 -33.35 10.60
C LEU A 10 5.85 -32.26 9.97
N ASP A 11 4.58 -32.21 10.36
CA ASP A 11 3.56 -31.25 9.93
C ASP A 11 3.60 -29.92 10.70
N VAL A 12 4.25 -29.88 11.87
CA VAL A 12 4.43 -28.64 12.66
C VAL A 12 5.54 -27.75 12.06
N GLU A 13 6.49 -28.32 11.30
CA GLU A 13 7.66 -27.59 10.78
C GLU A 13 7.42 -26.90 9.43
N LEU A 14 6.35 -27.25 8.69
CA LEU A 14 6.10 -26.74 7.33
C LEU A 14 5.09 -25.57 7.25
N GLY A 15 4.56 -25.08 8.37
CA GLY A 15 3.40 -24.17 8.41
C GLY A 15 3.66 -22.68 8.64
N HIS A 16 4.89 -22.18 8.50
CA HIS A 16 5.24 -20.80 8.91
C HIS A 16 5.85 -19.89 7.82
N GLY A 17 6.22 -20.43 6.65
CA GLY A 17 6.87 -19.64 5.59
C GLY A 17 5.93 -18.79 4.72
N ASP A 18 4.68 -19.24 4.55
CA ASP A 18 3.79 -18.69 3.50
C ASP A 18 2.99 -17.45 3.94
N ARG A 19 2.88 -17.22 5.26
CA ARG A 19 2.12 -16.08 5.83
C ARG A 19 2.92 -14.78 5.91
N ILE A 20 4.24 -14.87 5.78
CA ILE A 20 5.15 -13.72 5.80
C ILE A 20 4.99 -12.97 4.47
N GLY A 21 5.21 -13.62 3.33
CA GLY A 21 5.11 -12.99 2.00
C GLY A 21 3.81 -12.22 1.76
N GLY A 22 2.65 -12.81 2.09
CA GLY A 22 1.33 -12.20 1.85
C GLY A 22 1.04 -10.91 2.65
N LYS A 23 1.60 -10.75 3.86
CA LYS A 23 1.33 -9.58 4.71
C LYS A 23 2.20 -8.37 4.35
N TYR A 24 3.46 -8.60 3.94
CA TYR A 24 4.35 -7.53 3.49
C TYR A 24 3.96 -7.05 2.08
N LEU A 25 3.54 -7.95 1.17
CA LEU A 25 3.03 -7.56 -0.15
C LEU A 25 1.80 -6.63 -0.06
N LYS A 26 0.94 -6.82 0.94
CA LYS A 26 -0.24 -5.96 1.15
C LYS A 26 0.13 -4.52 1.54
N HIS A 27 1.28 -4.32 2.19
CA HIS A 27 1.75 -2.99 2.63
C HIS A 27 2.50 -2.23 1.54
N SER A 28 3.21 -2.93 0.65
CA SER A 28 3.97 -2.33 -0.44
C SER A 28 3.10 -1.57 -1.45
N GLY A 29 1.84 -2.00 -1.63
CA GLY A 29 0.93 -1.41 -2.62
C GLY A 29 0.56 0.04 -2.34
N VAL A 30 0.43 0.42 -1.06
CA VAL A 30 0.00 1.77 -0.65
C VAL A 30 1.03 2.84 -1.04
N GLY A 31 2.33 2.52 -0.93
CA GLY A 31 3.39 3.43 -1.37
C GLY A 31 3.41 3.61 -2.90
N PHE A 32 3.06 2.57 -3.65
CA PHE A 32 2.99 2.62 -5.10
C PHE A 32 1.80 3.45 -5.60
N GLU A 33 0.63 3.33 -4.94
CA GLU A 33 -0.52 4.20 -5.19
C GLU A 33 -0.20 5.67 -4.91
N PHE A 34 0.50 5.94 -3.81
CA PHE A 34 0.95 7.30 -3.49
C PHE A 34 1.87 7.87 -4.59
N ALA A 35 2.93 7.13 -4.93
CA ALA A 35 3.87 7.56 -5.97
C ALA A 35 3.17 7.76 -7.32
N GLY A 36 2.25 6.86 -7.67
CA GLY A 36 1.41 6.97 -8.87
C GLY A 36 0.53 8.21 -8.87
N ALA A 37 -0.15 8.51 -7.75
CA ALA A 37 -0.99 9.70 -7.62
C ALA A 37 -0.18 10.99 -7.76
N VAL A 38 0.97 11.07 -7.09
CA VAL A 38 1.87 12.24 -7.19
C VAL A 38 2.37 12.41 -8.62
N ALA A 39 2.85 11.34 -9.26
CA ALA A 39 3.33 11.38 -10.64
C ALA A 39 2.22 11.81 -11.61
N PHE A 40 1.02 11.26 -11.48
CA PHE A 40 -0.13 11.59 -12.32
C PHE A 40 -0.51 13.07 -12.23
N PHE A 41 -0.68 13.59 -11.00
CA PHE A 41 -1.01 15.00 -10.80
C PHE A 41 0.12 15.95 -11.21
N THR A 42 1.39 15.53 -11.06
CA THR A 42 2.54 16.30 -11.51
C THR A 42 2.60 16.40 -13.04
N VAL A 43 2.32 15.31 -13.75
CA VAL A 43 2.25 15.29 -15.22
C VAL A 43 1.11 16.17 -15.72
N ILE A 44 -0.07 16.10 -15.11
CA ILE A 44 -1.19 16.99 -15.42
C ILE A 44 -0.80 18.45 -15.17
N GLY A 45 -0.16 18.74 -14.04
CA GLY A 45 0.33 20.08 -13.70
C GLY A 45 1.34 20.62 -14.71
N TYR A 46 2.24 19.76 -15.19
CA TYR A 46 3.19 20.10 -16.27
C TYR A 46 2.46 20.46 -17.57
N PHE A 47 1.46 19.66 -17.96
CA PHE A 47 0.72 19.88 -19.21
C PHE A 47 -0.13 21.16 -19.15
N LEU A 48 -0.82 21.40 -18.02
CA LEU A 48 -1.57 22.64 -17.80
C LEU A 48 -0.65 23.87 -17.73
N GLY A 49 0.48 23.77 -17.03
CA GLY A 49 1.47 24.84 -16.95
C GLY A 49 2.06 25.20 -18.31
N ARG A 50 2.21 24.22 -19.21
CA ARG A 50 2.67 24.45 -20.58
C ARG A 50 1.64 25.18 -21.43
N HIS A 51 0.35 25.00 -21.16
CA HIS A 51 -0.73 25.69 -21.89
C HIS A 51 -0.86 27.18 -21.51
N TRP A 52 -0.49 27.56 -20.28
CA TRP A 52 -0.52 28.95 -19.80
C TRP A 52 0.83 29.68 -19.89
N GLY A 53 1.88 29.03 -20.41
CA GLY A 53 3.23 29.61 -20.50
C GLY A 53 4.03 29.61 -19.19
N ASN A 54 3.40 29.29 -18.05
CA ASN A 54 4.03 29.20 -16.72
C ASN A 54 4.12 27.74 -16.23
N VAL A 55 5.03 26.98 -16.86
CA VAL A 55 5.26 25.55 -16.57
C VAL A 55 5.62 25.30 -15.10
N ALA A 56 6.46 26.16 -14.52
CA ALA A 56 6.93 25.99 -13.13
C ALA A 56 5.79 26.02 -12.11
N VAL A 57 4.83 26.94 -12.29
CA VAL A 57 3.67 27.08 -11.39
C VAL A 57 2.72 25.88 -11.54
N GLY A 58 2.47 25.43 -12.77
CA GLY A 58 1.63 24.27 -13.03
C GLY A 58 2.17 22.99 -12.38
N VAL A 59 3.49 22.74 -12.51
CA VAL A 59 4.16 21.60 -11.86
C VAL A 59 4.10 21.72 -10.33
N LEU A 60 4.35 22.90 -9.78
CA LEU A 60 4.30 23.15 -8.32
C LEU A 60 2.91 22.86 -7.75
N VAL A 61 1.86 23.40 -8.37
CA VAL A 61 0.48 23.19 -7.93
C VAL A 61 0.08 21.72 -8.12
N GLY A 62 0.44 21.11 -9.26
CA GLY A 62 0.19 19.69 -9.51
C GLY A 62 0.87 18.79 -8.48
N ALA A 63 2.13 19.04 -8.14
CA ALA A 63 2.86 18.29 -7.13
C ALA A 63 2.25 18.46 -5.73
N LEU A 64 1.89 19.69 -5.33
CA LEU A 64 1.25 19.97 -4.04
C LEU A 64 -0.11 19.27 -3.92
N VAL A 65 -0.94 19.32 -4.96
CA VAL A 65 -2.22 18.61 -5.02
C VAL A 65 -1.99 17.10 -5.00
N GLY A 66 -1.02 16.60 -5.77
CA GLY A 66 -0.66 15.18 -5.80
C GLY A 66 -0.23 14.65 -4.43
N ILE A 67 0.56 15.43 -3.68
CA ILE A 67 0.98 15.08 -2.32
C ILE A 67 -0.23 15.07 -1.37
N ALA A 68 -1.08 16.09 -1.42
CA ALA A 68 -2.29 16.16 -0.58
C ALA A 68 -3.24 14.99 -0.84
N VAL A 69 -3.51 14.68 -2.12
CA VAL A 69 -4.37 13.56 -2.54
C VAL A 69 -3.73 12.22 -2.17
N GLY A 70 -2.43 12.05 -2.43
CA GLY A 70 -1.70 10.85 -2.06
C GLY A 70 -1.71 10.61 -0.55
N MET A 71 -1.51 11.66 0.24
CA MET A 71 -1.54 11.54 1.70
C MET A 71 -2.93 11.15 2.21
N TYR A 72 -4.00 11.67 1.60
CA TYR A 72 -5.36 11.25 1.89
C TYR A 72 -5.59 9.74 1.61
N LEU A 73 -5.07 9.22 0.49
CA LEU A 73 -5.15 7.80 0.14
C LEU A 73 -4.48 6.91 1.20
N ILE A 74 -3.28 7.29 1.65
CA ILE A 74 -2.56 6.55 2.71
C ILE A 74 -3.34 6.57 4.02
N VAL A 75 -3.83 7.73 4.46
CA VAL A 75 -4.61 7.85 5.70
C VAL A 75 -5.88 7.01 5.62
N LYS A 76 -6.58 7.05 4.47
CA LYS A 76 -7.77 6.23 4.25
C LYS A 76 -7.44 4.74 4.29
N ALA A 77 -6.36 4.31 3.64
CA ALA A 77 -5.90 2.92 3.68
C ALA A 77 -5.57 2.47 5.11
N ALA A 78 -4.87 3.31 5.89
CA ALA A 78 -4.54 3.05 7.29
C ALA A 78 -5.77 2.89 8.19
N LEU A 79 -6.80 3.73 7.97
CA LEU A 79 -8.06 3.64 8.72
C LEU A 79 -8.84 2.36 8.39
N ILE A 80 -8.90 1.97 7.11
CA ILE A 80 -9.55 0.72 6.68
C ILE A 80 -8.84 -0.48 7.31
N MET A 81 -7.51 -0.50 7.30
CA MET A 81 -6.71 -1.57 7.91
C MET A 81 -6.95 -1.70 9.41
N ASN A 82 -6.93 -0.58 10.16
CA ASN A 82 -7.24 -0.60 11.59
C ASN A 82 -8.65 -1.14 11.89
N ARG A 83 -9.61 -0.85 11.01
CA ARG A 83 -10.99 -1.34 11.16
C ARG A 83 -11.09 -2.85 10.93
N GLU A 84 -10.44 -3.37 9.87
CA GLU A 84 -10.43 -4.81 9.55
C GLU A 84 -9.73 -5.65 10.64
N GLU A 85 -8.66 -5.13 11.25
CA GLU A 85 -7.97 -5.77 12.37
C GLU A 85 -8.84 -5.81 13.64
N GLY A 86 -9.62 -4.75 13.89
CA GLY A 86 -10.56 -4.69 15.01
C GLY A 86 -11.72 -5.68 14.91
N GLU A 87 -12.23 -5.93 13.71
CA GLU A 87 -13.31 -6.91 13.47
C GLU A 87 -12.79 -8.35 13.47
N SER A 88 -11.57 -8.59 12.97
CA SER A 88 -10.94 -9.92 12.98
C SER A 88 -10.60 -10.41 14.40
N ARG A 89 -10.49 -9.51 15.39
CA ARG A 89 -10.30 -9.87 16.81
C ARG A 89 -11.60 -10.17 17.57
N ARG A 90 -12.77 -9.99 16.95
CA ARG A 90 -14.08 -10.27 17.58
C ARG A 90 -14.78 -11.53 17.07
N LYS A 91 -14.21 -12.23 16.08
CA LYS A 91 -14.65 -13.56 15.65
C LYS A 91 -13.70 -14.62 16.21
#